data_AF-A0A4S2E7X6-F1
#
_entry.id   AF-A0A4S2E7X6-F1
#
_cell.length_a   1.000
_cell.length_b   1.000
_cell.length_c   1.000
_cell.angle_alpha   90.00
_cell.angle_beta   90.00
_cell.angle_gamma   90.00
#
_symmetry.space_group_name_H-M   'P 1'
#
loop_
_entity.id
_entity.type
_entity.pdbx_description
1 polymer ?
#
loop_
_entity_poly.entity_id
_entity_poly.type
_entity_poly.pdbx_seq_one_letter_code
_entity_poly.pdbx_strand_id
1 'polypeptide(L)'
;MSNLESIYNLYVNLAKSTYRRKPRPFVYELLPQSARNRLDRGYSVPFTFPHAKDAYGNDASKVYLQPDKLETIKEKSLFGEEKTYQKGLLTDEKAGYNSYYVTDTPKLNSETKHTYFATRGSDGLSLNTLNDWASNNGSFTLFNAYIPQAKLANKAMHTKVSELRKKAPNATMAVTGHSLGTMVSIQAVANLPKEDIAKLDKIVLFQGPDARESIDKMSKQAQANIQTLEEQGKIDYYVNAFDIVSMLNRNKKGVDEIGKVHYLLPKSFTTTFDFDDKYGSSHDFGQYQINADGTLKEANLNEHSYIFAAGIKVSHLIDKYLDLILKSTGANISSGKLLSLLVSDGALYAKFQQEYRAIVNEAKLASQWQGKITSLQQRLTTASGSQKIALQEELAQAVAIKARDIGEEYATIF
;
A
#
# COMPACT_ATOMS: atom_id res chain seq x y z
N MET A 1 -2.11 10.10 9.45
CA MET A 1 -2.59 9.63 8.13
C MET A 1 -3.72 10.52 7.60
N SER A 2 -3.48 11.30 6.55
CA SER A 2 -4.50 12.08 5.82
C SER A 2 -5.52 11.17 5.10
N ASN A 3 -6.67 11.73 4.68
CA ASN A 3 -7.79 10.98 4.09
C ASN A 3 -7.98 11.31 2.61
N LEU A 4 -8.35 10.31 1.82
CA LEU A 4 -8.83 10.49 0.45
C LEU A 4 -10.13 11.33 0.43
N GLU A 5 -10.18 12.32 -0.46
CA GLU A 5 -11.30 13.27 -0.62
C GLU A 5 -12.54 12.64 -1.27
N SER A 6 -12.37 11.54 -2.02
CA SER A 6 -13.48 10.83 -2.66
C SER A 6 -13.42 9.32 -2.44
N ILE A 7 -14.56 8.63 -2.58
CA ILE A 7 -14.77 7.24 -2.15
C ILE A 7 -15.17 6.31 -3.30
N TYR A 8 -14.77 6.61 -4.53
CA TYR A 8 -15.18 5.84 -5.71
C TYR A 8 -14.52 4.46 -5.85
N ASN A 9 -13.40 4.18 -5.19
CA ASN A 9 -12.71 2.89 -5.29
C ASN A 9 -13.01 2.01 -4.07
N LEU A 10 -13.63 0.84 -4.28
CA LEU A 10 -14.01 -0.06 -3.19
C LEU A 10 -12.79 -0.54 -2.39
N TYR A 11 -11.71 -0.98 -3.04
CA TYR A 11 -10.55 -1.54 -2.34
C TYR A 11 -9.87 -0.51 -1.44
N VAL A 12 -9.75 0.74 -1.90
CA VAL A 12 -9.25 1.84 -1.05
C VAL A 12 -10.17 2.06 0.14
N ASN A 13 -11.49 2.05 -0.05
CA ASN A 13 -12.44 2.19 1.06
C ASN A 13 -12.30 1.05 2.07
N LEU A 14 -12.23 -0.20 1.60
CA LEU A 14 -12.06 -1.37 2.46
C LEU A 14 -10.74 -1.31 3.24
N ALA A 15 -9.62 -1.05 2.56
CA ALA A 15 -8.31 -0.92 3.19
C ALA A 15 -8.29 0.23 4.22
N LYS A 16 -8.88 1.39 3.89
CA LYS A 16 -9.01 2.54 4.79
C LYS A 16 -9.89 2.24 6.00
N SER A 17 -11.01 1.52 5.82
CA SER A 17 -11.94 1.14 6.89
C SER A 17 -11.32 0.17 7.89
N THR A 18 -10.21 -0.49 7.58
CA THR A 18 -9.52 -1.35 8.57
C THR A 18 -8.92 -0.58 9.74
N TYR A 19 -8.63 0.72 9.56
CA TYR A 19 -7.89 1.55 10.53
C TYR A 19 -8.79 2.22 11.57
N ARG A 20 -8.25 2.43 12.78
CA ARG A 20 -9.00 3.04 13.91
C ARG A 20 -9.39 4.49 13.67
N ARG A 21 -8.46 5.32 13.18
CA ARG A 21 -8.67 6.78 13.07
C ARG A 21 -9.17 7.23 11.70
N LYS A 22 -9.92 6.36 11.01
CA LYS A 22 -10.43 6.61 9.66
C LYS A 22 -11.95 6.72 9.63
N PRO A 23 -12.52 7.54 8.73
CA PRO A 23 -13.96 7.58 8.53
C PRO A 23 -14.51 6.18 8.23
N ARG A 24 -15.65 5.83 8.85
CA ARG A 24 -16.35 4.54 8.70
C ARG A 24 -15.43 3.33 8.97
N PRO A 25 -14.86 3.21 10.18
CA PRO A 25 -13.98 2.09 10.52
C PRO A 25 -14.79 0.79 10.71
N PHE A 26 -14.19 -0.35 10.37
CA PHE A 26 -14.68 -1.69 10.70
C PHE A 26 -14.34 -2.12 12.14
N VAL A 27 -13.44 -1.37 12.78
CA VAL A 27 -12.96 -1.62 14.14
C VAL A 27 -14.14 -1.68 15.11
N TYR A 28 -14.30 -2.84 15.75
CA TYR A 28 -15.46 -3.17 16.59
C TYR A 28 -15.74 -2.12 17.67
N GLU A 29 -14.71 -1.67 18.38
CA GLU A 29 -14.85 -0.70 19.50
C GLU A 29 -15.34 0.68 19.02
N LEU A 30 -15.19 0.98 17.74
CA LEU A 30 -15.57 2.25 17.13
C LEU A 30 -16.92 2.21 16.42
N LEU A 31 -17.53 1.02 16.32
CA LEU A 31 -18.87 0.86 15.75
C LEU A 31 -19.93 1.39 16.73
N PRO A 32 -21.05 1.94 16.23
CA PRO A 32 -22.21 2.23 17.07
C PRO A 32 -22.67 0.99 17.84
N GLN A 33 -23.24 1.18 19.05
CA GLN A 33 -23.67 0.06 19.89
C GLN A 33 -24.66 -0.88 19.17
N SER A 34 -25.54 -0.34 18.34
CA SER A 34 -26.48 -1.13 17.54
C SER A 34 -25.77 -2.05 16.52
N ALA A 35 -24.67 -1.59 15.93
CA ALA A 35 -23.85 -2.39 15.02
C ALA A 35 -23.06 -3.46 15.77
N ARG A 36 -22.46 -3.14 16.92
CA ARG A 36 -21.82 -4.14 17.80
C ARG A 36 -22.77 -5.25 18.20
N ASN A 37 -23.95 -4.89 18.73
CA ASN A 37 -24.99 -5.85 19.12
C ASN A 37 -25.42 -6.76 17.96
N ARG A 38 -25.35 -6.29 16.71
CA ARG A 38 -25.63 -7.14 15.53
C ARG A 38 -24.51 -8.15 15.31
N LEU A 39 -23.25 -7.72 15.32
CA LEU A 39 -22.10 -8.61 15.17
C LEU A 39 -22.05 -9.67 16.27
N ASP A 40 -22.31 -9.28 17.52
CA ASP A 40 -22.34 -10.19 18.68
C ASP A 40 -23.41 -11.28 18.54
N ARG A 41 -24.51 -10.97 17.86
CA ARG A 41 -25.60 -11.91 17.55
C ARG A 41 -25.37 -12.69 16.26
N GLY A 42 -24.19 -12.56 15.64
CA GLY A 42 -23.84 -13.25 14.40
C GLY A 42 -24.44 -12.63 13.13
N TYR A 43 -24.97 -11.40 13.20
CA TYR A 43 -25.48 -10.67 12.03
C TYR A 43 -24.43 -9.71 11.48
N SER A 44 -24.43 -9.53 10.16
CA SER A 44 -23.60 -8.53 9.52
C SER A 44 -24.08 -7.10 9.75
N VAL A 45 -23.14 -6.17 9.54
CA VAL A 45 -23.37 -4.71 9.59
C VAL A 45 -23.23 -4.13 8.18
N PRO A 46 -24.25 -3.44 7.64
CA PRO A 46 -24.14 -2.82 6.33
C PRO A 46 -23.23 -1.59 6.36
N PHE A 47 -22.38 -1.45 5.34
CA PHE A 47 -21.58 -0.28 5.05
C PHE A 47 -21.93 0.22 3.65
N THR A 48 -22.13 1.54 3.54
CA THR A 48 -22.37 2.18 2.25
C THR A 48 -21.14 3.00 1.86
N PHE A 49 -20.64 2.79 0.66
CA PHE A 49 -19.62 3.57 -0.01
C PHE A 49 -20.22 4.13 -1.30
N PRO A 50 -20.91 5.30 -1.24
CA PRO A 50 -21.57 5.86 -2.41
C PRO A 50 -20.67 5.89 -3.65
N HIS A 51 -21.19 5.39 -4.77
CA HIS A 51 -20.52 5.32 -6.07
C HIS A 51 -19.25 4.45 -6.11
N ALA A 52 -18.99 3.65 -5.08
CA ALA A 52 -17.85 2.75 -5.08
C ALA A 52 -18.00 1.68 -6.16
N LYS A 53 -16.92 1.44 -6.90
CA LYS A 53 -16.83 0.38 -7.90
C LYS A 53 -15.78 -0.66 -7.51
N ASP A 54 -16.02 -1.89 -7.95
CA ASP A 54 -15.03 -2.98 -7.89
C ASP A 54 -13.98 -2.86 -9.02
N ALA A 55 -13.10 -3.85 -9.16
CA ALA A 55 -12.03 -3.85 -10.16
C ALA A 55 -12.55 -3.95 -11.61
N TYR A 56 -13.81 -4.32 -11.79
CA TYR A 56 -14.45 -4.49 -13.10
C TYR A 56 -15.42 -3.34 -13.42
N GLY A 57 -15.50 -2.33 -12.55
CA GLY A 57 -16.39 -1.19 -12.72
C GLY A 57 -17.84 -1.45 -12.30
N ASN A 58 -18.15 -2.59 -11.69
CA ASN A 58 -19.49 -2.89 -11.18
C ASN A 58 -19.78 -2.06 -9.92
N ASP A 59 -21.07 -1.76 -9.68
CA ASP A 59 -21.48 -1.11 -8.44
C ASP A 59 -21.17 -2.01 -7.23
N ALA A 60 -20.41 -1.45 -6.30
CA ALA A 60 -20.11 -2.03 -5.01
C ALA A 60 -20.43 -1.03 -3.89
N SER A 61 -21.48 -0.25 -4.08
CA SER A 61 -21.83 0.86 -3.19
C SER A 61 -22.29 0.42 -1.81
N LYS A 62 -22.65 -0.86 -1.65
CA LYS A 62 -23.12 -1.44 -0.40
C LYS A 62 -22.47 -2.80 -0.17
N VAL A 63 -21.90 -2.96 1.01
CA VAL A 63 -21.26 -4.19 1.46
C VAL A 63 -21.63 -4.49 2.92
N TYR A 64 -21.34 -5.70 3.37
CA TYR A 64 -21.76 -6.20 4.68
C TYR A 64 -20.54 -6.75 5.43
N LEU A 65 -20.14 -6.07 6.50
CA LEU A 65 -19.11 -6.54 7.42
C LEU A 65 -19.63 -7.76 8.15
N GLN A 66 -18.95 -8.90 7.97
CA GLN A 66 -19.30 -10.16 8.63
C GLN A 66 -18.70 -10.22 10.04
N PRO A 67 -19.36 -10.89 10.99
CA PRO A 67 -18.88 -11.00 12.36
C PRO A 67 -17.61 -11.87 12.47
N ASP A 68 -16.73 -11.50 13.39
CA ASP A 68 -15.68 -12.37 13.92
C ASP A 68 -16.07 -12.79 15.35
N LYS A 69 -15.91 -14.08 15.67
CA LYS A 69 -16.22 -14.57 17.01
C LYS A 69 -15.01 -14.29 17.91
N LEU A 70 -15.10 -13.24 18.71
CA LEU A 70 -14.04 -12.81 19.61
C LEU A 70 -14.14 -13.49 20.98
N GLU A 71 -12.98 -13.86 21.51
CA GLU A 71 -12.76 -14.35 22.85
C GLU A 71 -11.78 -13.42 23.58
N THR A 72 -12.07 -13.13 24.85
CA THR A 72 -11.19 -12.32 25.69
C THR A 72 -10.16 -13.22 26.36
N ILE A 73 -8.90 -13.05 25.99
CA ILE A 73 -7.76 -13.74 26.59
C ILE A 73 -7.20 -12.86 27.71
N LYS A 74 -6.98 -13.47 28.88
CA LYS A 74 -6.37 -12.83 30.05
C LYS A 74 -4.99 -13.41 30.27
N GLU A 75 -3.97 -12.56 30.35
CA GLU A 75 -2.60 -12.98 30.65
C GLU A 75 -2.04 -12.14 31.79
N LYS A 76 -1.38 -12.80 32.75
CA LYS A 76 -0.62 -12.11 33.79
C LYS A 76 0.78 -11.81 33.25
N SER A 77 1.19 -10.55 33.34
CA SER A 77 2.57 -10.15 33.09
C SER A 77 3.51 -10.74 34.15
N LEU A 78 4.82 -10.70 33.88
CA LEU A 78 5.87 -11.07 34.84
C LEU A 78 5.81 -10.28 36.16
N PHE A 79 5.12 -9.13 36.17
CA PHE A 79 4.94 -8.27 37.35
C PHE A 79 3.55 -8.38 37.97
N GLY A 80 2.74 -9.37 37.57
CA GLY A 80 1.42 -9.63 38.14
C GLY A 80 0.27 -8.81 37.55
N GLU A 81 0.54 -7.82 36.70
CA GLU A 81 -0.50 -7.06 35.98
C GLU A 81 -1.25 -7.96 34.99
N GLU A 82 -2.58 -8.00 35.08
CA GLU A 82 -3.42 -8.72 34.11
C GLU A 82 -3.66 -7.84 32.88
N LYS A 83 -3.21 -8.30 31.71
CA LYS A 83 -3.52 -7.71 30.42
C LYS A 83 -4.55 -8.56 29.69
N THR A 84 -5.54 -7.90 29.09
CA THR A 84 -6.61 -8.54 28.33
C THR A 84 -6.47 -8.24 26.86
N TYR A 85 -6.66 -9.26 26.01
CA TYR A 85 -6.58 -9.14 24.56
C TYR A 85 -7.78 -9.83 23.91
N GLN A 86 -8.31 -9.24 22.84
CA GLN A 86 -9.31 -9.90 21.99
C GLN A 86 -8.63 -10.79 20.97
N LYS A 87 -9.19 -11.99 20.80
CA LYS A 87 -8.72 -12.98 19.84
C LYS A 87 -9.89 -13.70 19.18
N GLY A 88 -9.86 -13.78 17.86
CA GLY A 88 -10.80 -14.49 17.01
C GLY A 88 -10.08 -15.12 15.82
N LEU A 89 -10.82 -15.35 14.73
CA LEU A 89 -10.21 -15.82 13.47
C LEU A 89 -9.53 -14.66 12.72
N LEU A 90 -10.14 -13.49 12.76
CA LEU A 90 -9.73 -12.30 12.02
C LEU A 90 -9.00 -11.29 12.91
N THR A 91 -9.03 -11.47 14.23
CA THR A 91 -8.36 -10.61 15.21
C THR A 91 -7.43 -11.39 16.12
N ASP A 92 -6.22 -10.89 16.35
CA ASP A 92 -5.34 -11.28 17.46
C ASP A 92 -4.62 -10.01 17.94
N GLU A 93 -5.18 -9.35 18.97
CA GLU A 93 -4.65 -8.07 19.46
C GLU A 93 -3.23 -8.17 19.98
N LYS A 94 -2.86 -9.31 20.59
CA LYS A 94 -1.51 -9.55 21.10
C LYS A 94 -0.50 -9.64 19.97
N ALA A 95 -0.87 -10.27 18.86
CA ALA A 95 -0.04 -10.34 17.65
C ALA A 95 -0.12 -9.06 16.78
N GLY A 96 -0.97 -8.10 17.13
CA GLY A 96 -1.27 -6.91 16.33
C GLY A 96 -2.07 -7.20 15.05
N TYR A 97 -2.53 -8.43 14.85
CA TYR A 97 -3.19 -8.89 13.62
C TYR A 97 -4.68 -8.54 13.63
N ASN A 98 -5.14 -7.85 12.58
CA ASN A 98 -6.54 -7.49 12.40
C ASN A 98 -6.89 -7.54 10.91
N SER A 99 -7.90 -8.33 10.58
CA SER A 99 -8.49 -8.40 9.25
C SER A 99 -10.00 -8.34 9.34
N TYR A 100 -10.66 -8.12 8.21
CA TYR A 100 -12.09 -7.98 8.13
C TYR A 100 -12.60 -8.73 6.91
N TYR A 101 -13.66 -9.52 7.12
CA TYR A 101 -14.32 -10.24 6.05
C TYR A 101 -15.64 -9.54 5.71
N VAL A 102 -15.80 -9.22 4.43
CA VAL A 102 -16.89 -8.40 3.92
C VAL A 102 -17.54 -9.10 2.74
N THR A 103 -18.85 -8.97 2.58
CA THR A 103 -19.61 -9.62 1.49
C THR A 103 -20.57 -8.63 0.82
N ASP A 104 -20.99 -8.94 -0.40
CA ASP A 104 -22.02 -8.19 -1.13
C ASP A 104 -23.46 -8.48 -0.65
N THR A 105 -23.67 -9.59 0.08
CA THR A 105 -24.94 -9.94 0.71
C THR A 105 -24.88 -9.91 2.24
N PRO A 106 -26.01 -9.72 2.96
CA PRO A 106 -26.02 -9.73 4.43
C PRO A 106 -25.56 -11.05 5.05
N LYS A 107 -25.79 -12.19 4.38
CA LYS A 107 -25.41 -13.52 4.83
C LYS A 107 -24.70 -14.24 3.70
N LEU A 108 -23.63 -14.95 4.02
CA LEU A 108 -22.92 -15.81 3.07
C LEU A 108 -23.84 -16.96 2.63
N ASN A 109 -24.30 -16.94 1.38
CA ASN A 109 -25.24 -17.89 0.80
C ASN A 109 -25.04 -18.00 -0.73
N SER A 110 -25.88 -18.77 -1.42
CA SER A 110 -25.78 -18.96 -2.87
C SER A 110 -26.01 -17.71 -3.71
N GLU A 111 -26.55 -16.64 -3.12
CA GLU A 111 -26.76 -15.34 -3.78
C GLU A 111 -25.52 -14.44 -3.69
N THR A 112 -24.61 -14.72 -2.75
CA THR A 112 -23.32 -14.04 -2.65
C THR A 112 -22.55 -14.23 -3.95
N LYS A 113 -22.02 -13.14 -4.51
CA LYS A 113 -21.15 -13.18 -5.70
C LYS A 113 -19.73 -12.75 -5.36
N HIS A 114 -19.60 -11.72 -4.54
CA HIS A 114 -18.31 -11.13 -4.19
C HIS A 114 -18.11 -11.05 -2.68
N THR A 115 -16.92 -11.46 -2.25
CA THR A 115 -16.46 -11.34 -0.88
C THR A 115 -15.09 -10.68 -0.87
N TYR A 116 -14.74 -10.06 0.25
CA TYR A 116 -13.53 -9.26 0.37
C TYR A 116 -12.84 -9.55 1.70
N PHE A 117 -11.53 -9.68 1.66
CA PHE A 117 -10.68 -9.83 2.82
C PHE A 117 -9.77 -8.61 2.91
N ALA A 118 -10.02 -7.76 3.90
CA ALA A 118 -9.28 -6.51 4.10
C ALA A 118 -8.39 -6.62 5.34
N THR A 119 -7.08 -6.50 5.15
CA THR A 119 -6.10 -6.63 6.23
C THR A 119 -5.59 -5.27 6.67
N ARG A 120 -5.61 -5.02 7.98
CA ARG A 120 -5.13 -3.77 8.58
C ARG A 120 -3.61 -3.68 8.53
N GLY A 121 -3.09 -2.50 8.19
CA GLY A 121 -1.68 -2.16 8.40
C GLY A 121 -1.42 -1.60 9.80
N SER A 122 -0.31 -0.89 9.98
CA SER A 122 0.05 -0.28 11.26
C SER A 122 -0.73 1.03 11.51
N ASP A 123 -1.40 1.18 12.67
CA ASP A 123 -2.35 2.28 13.00
C ASP A 123 -1.75 3.70 13.05
N GLY A 124 -0.45 3.89 12.78
CA GLY A 124 0.15 5.21 12.67
C GLY A 124 1.46 5.22 11.89
N LEU A 125 1.66 6.30 11.14
CA LEU A 125 2.98 6.79 10.76
C LEU A 125 3.27 8.09 11.51
N SER A 126 4.30 8.05 12.32
CA SER A 126 4.97 9.10 13.07
C SER A 126 6.37 8.55 13.35
N LEU A 127 7.36 9.36 13.73
CA LEU A 127 8.69 8.82 14.08
C LEU A 127 8.59 7.70 15.16
N ASN A 128 7.66 7.84 16.10
CA ASN A 128 7.41 6.86 17.17
C ASN A 128 6.69 5.59 16.69
N THR A 129 5.75 5.69 15.74
CA THR A 129 4.99 4.53 15.24
C THR A 129 5.63 3.89 14.00
N LEU A 130 6.56 4.60 13.34
CA LEU A 130 7.49 4.01 12.37
C LEU A 130 8.52 3.12 13.07
N ASN A 131 8.91 3.44 14.31
CA ASN A 131 9.62 2.49 15.19
C ASN A 131 8.78 1.24 15.47
N ASP A 132 7.47 1.36 15.67
CA ASP A 132 6.57 0.20 15.81
C ASP A 132 6.40 -0.58 14.50
N TRP A 133 6.35 0.10 13.35
CA TRP A 133 6.37 -0.51 12.02
C TRP A 133 7.69 -1.27 11.78
N ALA A 134 8.82 -0.66 12.10
CA ALA A 134 10.16 -1.25 12.06
C ALA A 134 10.27 -2.48 12.97
N SER A 135 9.77 -2.39 14.20
CA SER A 135 9.75 -3.50 15.16
C SER A 135 8.95 -4.70 14.66
N ASN A 136 7.79 -4.45 14.05
CA ASN A 136 6.91 -5.50 13.52
C ASN A 136 7.35 -6.05 12.14
N ASN A 137 8.05 -5.25 11.33
CA ASN A 137 8.36 -5.57 9.93
C ASN A 137 9.84 -5.75 9.64
N GLY A 138 10.72 -5.44 10.58
CA GLY A 138 12.16 -5.45 10.34
C GLY A 138 12.63 -6.80 9.79
N SER A 139 12.15 -7.91 10.34
CA SER A 139 12.53 -9.24 9.87
C SER A 139 12.19 -9.45 8.38
N PHE A 140 11.11 -8.84 7.88
CA PHE A 140 10.83 -8.80 6.45
C PHE A 140 11.79 -7.84 5.74
N THR A 141 11.92 -6.60 6.19
CA THR A 141 12.71 -5.58 5.49
C THR A 141 14.18 -5.97 5.29
N LEU A 142 14.77 -6.73 6.21
CA LEU A 142 16.18 -7.14 6.08
C LEU A 142 16.37 -8.59 5.65
N PHE A 143 15.49 -9.50 6.08
CA PHE A 143 15.68 -10.93 5.81
C PHE A 143 14.66 -11.48 4.81
N ASN A 144 13.71 -10.66 4.35
CA ASN A 144 12.57 -11.07 3.54
C ASN A 144 11.79 -12.21 4.22
N ALA A 145 11.61 -12.15 5.55
CA ALA A 145 10.98 -13.20 6.34
C ALA A 145 9.45 -13.32 6.09
N TYR A 146 8.93 -14.55 6.26
CA TYR A 146 7.50 -14.82 6.38
C TYR A 146 6.98 -14.37 7.75
N ILE A 147 6.20 -13.29 7.79
CA ILE A 147 5.85 -12.65 9.06
C ILE A 147 4.74 -13.39 9.83
N PRO A 148 4.75 -13.38 11.18
CA PRO A 148 3.75 -14.09 11.99
C PRO A 148 2.29 -13.71 11.68
N GLN A 149 2.02 -12.42 11.43
CA GLN A 149 0.67 -11.97 11.08
C GLN A 149 0.17 -12.57 9.76
N ALA A 150 1.06 -12.83 8.80
CA ALA A 150 0.71 -13.47 7.53
C ALA A 150 0.29 -14.94 7.72
N LYS A 151 0.86 -15.64 8.71
CA LYS A 151 0.42 -17.01 9.09
C LYS A 151 -1.00 -17.00 9.65
N LEU A 152 -1.34 -15.99 10.45
CA LEU A 152 -2.70 -15.81 10.98
C LEU A 152 -3.69 -15.47 9.86
N ALA A 153 -3.31 -14.55 8.96
CA ALA A 153 -4.09 -14.20 7.78
C ALA A 153 -4.30 -15.39 6.83
N ASN A 154 -3.28 -16.21 6.60
CA ASN A 154 -3.39 -17.42 5.79
C ASN A 154 -4.45 -18.39 6.36
N LYS A 155 -4.39 -18.67 7.67
CA LYS A 155 -5.40 -19.51 8.34
C LYS A 155 -6.81 -18.93 8.20
N ALA A 156 -6.94 -17.61 8.37
CA ALA A 156 -8.21 -16.92 8.25
C ALA A 156 -8.78 -16.98 6.83
N MET A 157 -7.96 -16.64 5.82
CA MET A 157 -8.31 -16.70 4.41
C MET A 157 -8.71 -18.12 4.01
N HIS A 158 -7.92 -19.14 4.37
CA HIS A 158 -8.26 -20.54 4.08
C HIS A 158 -9.61 -20.95 4.67
N THR A 159 -9.88 -20.55 5.91
CA THR A 159 -11.16 -20.82 6.57
C THR A 159 -12.31 -20.13 5.85
N LYS A 160 -12.15 -18.86 5.46
CA LYS A 160 -13.19 -18.10 4.74
C LYS A 160 -13.43 -18.61 3.33
N VAL A 161 -12.39 -19.01 2.61
CA VAL A 161 -12.52 -19.66 1.30
C VAL A 161 -13.22 -21.02 1.43
N SER A 162 -12.92 -21.78 2.47
CA SER A 162 -13.61 -23.04 2.75
C SER A 162 -15.10 -22.85 3.06
N GLU A 163 -15.47 -21.81 3.81
CA GLU A 163 -16.87 -21.41 4.02
C GLU A 163 -17.53 -20.98 2.71
N LEU A 164 -16.84 -20.17 1.90
CA LEU A 164 -17.29 -19.67 0.60
C LEU A 164 -17.63 -20.83 -0.33
N ARG A 165 -16.75 -21.83 -0.48
CA ARG A 165 -17.02 -23.02 -1.31
C ARG A 165 -18.30 -23.76 -0.91
N LYS A 166 -18.56 -23.88 0.39
CA LYS A 166 -19.70 -24.65 0.91
C LYS A 166 -21.01 -23.89 0.76
N LYS A 167 -21.02 -22.59 1.05
CA LYS A 167 -22.24 -21.79 1.16
C LYS A 167 -22.55 -20.97 -0.09
N ALA A 168 -21.52 -20.62 -0.85
CA ALA A 168 -21.57 -19.73 -2.00
C ALA A 168 -20.60 -20.21 -3.09
N PRO A 169 -20.81 -21.40 -3.68
CA PRO A 169 -19.84 -22.05 -4.56
C PRO A 169 -19.49 -21.28 -5.83
N ASN A 170 -20.29 -20.29 -6.24
CA ASN A 170 -20.00 -19.43 -7.40
C ASN A 170 -19.37 -18.09 -7.02
N ALA A 171 -19.27 -17.79 -5.73
CA ALA A 171 -18.67 -16.56 -5.26
C ALA A 171 -17.15 -16.62 -5.30
N THR A 172 -16.55 -15.44 -5.36
CA THR A 172 -15.11 -15.22 -5.30
C THR A 172 -14.71 -14.35 -4.11
N MET A 173 -13.42 -14.32 -3.79
CA MET A 173 -12.85 -13.48 -2.75
C MET A 173 -11.77 -12.58 -3.32
N ALA A 174 -11.91 -11.28 -3.14
CA ALA A 174 -10.83 -10.33 -3.38
C ALA A 174 -10.10 -9.98 -2.09
N VAL A 175 -8.83 -9.60 -2.19
CA VAL A 175 -7.95 -9.30 -1.06
C VAL A 175 -7.44 -7.87 -1.18
N THR A 176 -7.44 -7.12 -0.08
CA THR A 176 -6.84 -5.80 -0.05
C THR A 176 -6.14 -5.49 1.28
N GLY A 177 -5.19 -4.58 1.22
CA GLY A 177 -4.41 -4.15 2.36
C GLY A 177 -3.61 -2.90 2.02
N HIS A 178 -3.18 -2.20 3.06
CA HIS A 178 -2.35 -1.01 2.94
C HIS A 178 -1.15 -1.11 3.90
N SER A 179 0.00 -0.57 3.52
CA SER A 179 1.21 -0.61 4.36
C SER A 179 1.58 -2.07 4.72
N LEU A 180 1.84 -2.38 6.00
CA LEU A 180 2.00 -3.76 6.51
C LEU A 180 0.88 -4.71 6.06
N GLY A 181 -0.35 -4.23 5.93
CA GLY A 181 -1.49 -5.03 5.49
C GLY A 181 -1.26 -5.65 4.10
N THR A 182 -0.42 -5.04 3.26
CA THR A 182 -0.04 -5.59 1.95
C THR A 182 0.82 -6.85 2.09
N MET A 183 1.87 -6.79 2.90
CA MET A 183 2.75 -7.93 3.22
C MET A 183 1.96 -9.07 3.84
N VAL A 184 1.15 -8.77 4.86
CA VAL A 184 0.31 -9.77 5.51
C VAL A 184 -0.58 -10.46 4.48
N SER A 185 -1.19 -9.69 3.59
CA SER A 185 -2.09 -10.21 2.57
C SER A 185 -1.39 -11.04 1.50
N ILE A 186 -0.32 -10.53 0.88
CA ILE A 186 0.34 -11.23 -0.23
C ILE A 186 1.07 -12.49 0.23
N GLN A 187 1.70 -12.46 1.40
CA GLN A 187 2.35 -13.65 1.97
C GLN A 187 1.33 -14.70 2.41
N ALA A 188 0.16 -14.26 2.91
CA ALA A 188 -0.94 -15.17 3.24
C ALA A 188 -1.49 -15.85 1.99
N VAL A 189 -1.76 -15.06 0.93
CA VAL A 189 -2.20 -15.55 -0.38
C VAL A 189 -1.21 -16.54 -0.97
N ALA A 190 0.09 -16.22 -0.95
CA ALA A 190 1.13 -17.10 -1.47
C ALA A 190 1.09 -18.49 -0.81
N ASN A 191 0.81 -18.57 0.49
CA ASN A 191 0.79 -19.84 1.23
C ASN A 191 -0.58 -20.55 1.24
N LEU A 192 -1.56 -20.09 0.45
CA LEU A 192 -2.86 -20.78 0.38
C LEU A 192 -2.74 -22.13 -0.36
N PRO A 193 -3.58 -23.12 -0.01
CA PRO A 193 -3.75 -24.31 -0.83
C PRO A 193 -4.12 -23.96 -2.28
N LYS A 194 -3.67 -24.76 -3.26
CA LYS A 194 -3.88 -24.47 -4.69
C LYS A 194 -5.36 -24.32 -5.04
N GLU A 195 -6.21 -25.12 -4.42
CA GLU A 195 -7.66 -25.02 -4.58
C GLU A 195 -8.18 -23.65 -4.16
N ASP A 196 -7.59 -23.02 -3.13
CA ASP A 196 -8.01 -21.72 -2.58
C ASP A 196 -7.65 -20.57 -3.51
N ILE A 197 -6.52 -20.68 -4.21
CA ILE A 197 -6.11 -19.72 -5.24
C ILE A 197 -7.19 -19.56 -6.32
N ALA A 198 -7.87 -20.65 -6.70
CA ALA A 198 -8.93 -20.62 -7.70
C ALA A 198 -10.16 -19.79 -7.26
N LYS A 199 -10.31 -19.50 -5.97
CA LYS A 199 -11.37 -18.64 -5.43
C LYS A 199 -11.00 -17.16 -5.36
N LEU A 200 -9.73 -16.82 -5.61
CA LEU A 200 -9.28 -15.45 -5.58
C LEU A 200 -9.67 -14.73 -6.87
N ASP A 201 -10.30 -13.57 -6.71
CA ASP A 201 -10.74 -12.69 -7.79
C ASP A 201 -9.65 -11.69 -8.17
N LYS A 202 -9.32 -10.82 -7.21
CA LYS A 202 -8.32 -9.76 -7.32
C LYS A 202 -7.58 -9.59 -6.01
N ILE A 203 -6.30 -9.23 -6.08
CA ILE A 203 -5.45 -8.86 -4.95
C ILE A 203 -4.99 -7.43 -5.20
N VAL A 204 -5.59 -6.46 -4.50
CA VAL A 204 -5.38 -5.03 -4.72
C VAL A 204 -4.71 -4.43 -3.50
N LEU A 205 -3.45 -4.04 -3.63
CA LEU A 205 -2.57 -3.69 -2.51
C LEU A 205 -2.07 -2.24 -2.64
N PHE A 206 -1.98 -1.54 -1.51
CA PHE A 206 -1.66 -0.11 -1.49
C PHE A 206 -0.43 0.19 -0.64
N GLN A 207 0.53 0.92 -1.21
CA GLN A 207 1.70 1.46 -0.48
C GLN A 207 2.45 0.41 0.33
N GLY A 208 2.64 -0.76 -0.28
CA GLY A 208 3.29 -1.92 0.31
C GLY A 208 4.68 -2.16 -0.26
N PRO A 209 5.62 -2.72 0.51
CA PRO A 209 6.91 -3.12 -0.02
C PRO A 209 6.77 -4.30 -1.01
N ASP A 210 7.80 -4.53 -1.82
CA ASP A 210 7.81 -5.69 -2.72
C ASP A 210 8.25 -6.92 -1.94
N ALA A 211 7.47 -7.99 -2.06
CA ALA A 211 7.62 -9.19 -1.27
C ALA A 211 8.18 -10.37 -2.08
N ARG A 212 8.67 -10.16 -3.32
CA ARG A 212 9.14 -11.24 -4.21
C ARG A 212 10.17 -12.11 -3.52
N GLU A 213 11.27 -11.51 -3.07
CA GLU A 213 12.35 -12.25 -2.40
C GLU A 213 11.87 -12.98 -1.14
N SER A 214 10.82 -12.47 -0.49
CA SER A 214 10.24 -13.11 0.69
C SER A 214 9.48 -14.36 0.31
N ILE A 215 8.66 -14.28 -0.73
CA ILE A 215 7.91 -15.41 -1.28
C ILE A 215 8.87 -16.45 -1.83
N ASP A 216 9.96 -16.04 -2.48
CA ASP A 216 10.98 -16.95 -3.01
C ASP A 216 11.63 -17.78 -1.89
N LYS A 217 11.83 -17.18 -0.71
CA LYS A 217 12.35 -17.86 0.48
C LYS A 217 11.31 -18.73 1.23
N MET A 218 10.02 -18.60 0.93
CA MET A 218 8.97 -19.35 1.64
C MET A 218 8.87 -20.80 1.18
N SER A 219 8.46 -21.03 -0.07
CA SER A 219 8.32 -22.36 -0.66
C SER A 219 8.09 -22.29 -2.17
N LYS A 220 8.34 -23.39 -2.87
CA LYS A 220 8.00 -23.53 -4.29
C LYS A 220 6.50 -23.36 -4.56
N GLN A 221 5.65 -23.79 -3.62
CA GLN A 221 4.20 -23.59 -3.74
C GLN A 221 3.84 -22.10 -3.65
N ALA A 222 4.48 -21.35 -2.74
CA ALA A 222 4.27 -19.92 -2.60
C ALA A 222 4.64 -19.17 -3.89
N GLN A 223 5.79 -19.50 -4.48
CA GLN A 223 6.22 -18.98 -5.78
C GLN A 223 5.20 -19.31 -6.88
N ALA A 224 4.81 -20.58 -7.01
CA ALA A 224 3.88 -21.03 -8.05
C ALA A 224 2.48 -20.39 -7.92
N ASN A 225 1.99 -20.20 -6.70
CA ASN A 225 0.72 -19.54 -6.43
C ASN A 225 0.74 -18.07 -6.87
N ILE A 226 1.82 -17.35 -6.54
CA ILE A 226 1.97 -15.95 -6.96
C ILE A 226 2.11 -15.87 -8.47
N GLN A 227 3.00 -16.67 -9.09
CA GLN A 227 3.13 -16.74 -10.54
C GLN A 227 1.77 -17.00 -11.24
N THR A 228 0.99 -17.95 -10.74
CA THR A 228 -0.35 -18.25 -11.28
C THR A 228 -1.27 -17.02 -11.25
N LEU A 229 -1.25 -16.27 -10.16
CA LEU A 229 -2.08 -15.07 -10.01
C LEU A 229 -1.58 -13.92 -10.90
N GLU A 230 -0.26 -13.82 -11.13
CA GLU A 230 0.35 -12.84 -12.03
C GLU A 230 0.01 -13.12 -13.49
N GLU A 231 0.13 -14.37 -13.92
CA GLU A 231 -0.27 -14.82 -15.27
C GLU A 231 -1.77 -14.58 -15.54
N GLN A 232 -2.59 -14.65 -14.49
CA GLN A 232 -4.01 -14.32 -14.55
C GLN A 232 -4.31 -12.81 -14.45
N GLY A 233 -3.28 -11.97 -14.28
CA GLY A 233 -3.42 -10.53 -14.11
C GLY A 233 -4.21 -10.14 -12.86
N LYS A 234 -4.13 -10.92 -11.77
CA LYS A 234 -4.97 -10.75 -10.57
C LYS A 234 -4.36 -9.90 -9.47
N ILE A 235 -3.07 -9.59 -9.55
CA ILE A 235 -2.36 -8.83 -8.51
C ILE A 235 -2.07 -7.42 -9.03
N ASP A 236 -2.60 -6.41 -8.33
CA ASP A 236 -2.37 -5.00 -8.60
C ASP A 236 -1.79 -4.34 -7.35
N TYR A 237 -0.63 -3.70 -7.49
CA TYR A 237 -0.02 -2.86 -6.46
C TYR A 237 -0.14 -1.40 -6.86
N TYR A 238 -0.63 -0.55 -5.98
CA TYR A 238 -0.65 0.90 -6.15
C TYR A 238 0.34 1.55 -5.21
N VAL A 239 1.35 2.22 -5.77
CA VAL A 239 2.52 2.71 -5.03
C VAL A 239 2.77 4.19 -5.31
N ASN A 240 3.30 4.92 -4.34
CA ASN A 240 3.77 6.29 -4.52
C ASN A 240 5.30 6.28 -4.54
N ALA A 241 5.89 6.83 -5.60
CA ALA A 241 7.34 6.92 -5.76
C ALA A 241 8.05 7.63 -4.60
N PHE A 242 7.34 8.49 -3.88
CA PHE A 242 7.85 9.20 -2.72
C PHE A 242 7.49 8.53 -1.41
N ASP A 243 7.03 7.28 -1.38
CA ASP A 243 6.79 6.56 -0.14
C ASP A 243 7.85 5.48 0.08
N ILE A 244 8.65 5.64 1.14
CA ILE A 244 9.73 4.70 1.48
C ILE A 244 9.22 3.28 1.78
N VAL A 245 7.99 3.14 2.29
CA VAL A 245 7.42 1.82 2.58
C VAL A 245 7.12 1.11 1.27
N SER A 246 6.47 1.81 0.34
CA SER A 246 6.19 1.27 -0.98
C SER A 246 7.45 1.07 -1.82
N MET A 247 8.49 1.89 -1.69
CA MET A 247 9.69 1.76 -2.53
C MET A 247 10.70 0.74 -2.02
N LEU A 248 10.45 0.11 -0.88
CA LEU A 248 11.30 -0.95 -0.36
C LEU A 248 11.30 -2.17 -1.30
N ASN A 249 12.49 -2.69 -1.60
CA ASN A 249 12.76 -3.84 -2.48
C ASN A 249 12.42 -3.66 -3.97
N ARG A 250 12.18 -2.44 -4.46
CA ARG A 250 11.76 -2.14 -5.85
C ARG A 250 12.90 -1.73 -6.81
N ASN A 251 14.13 -2.08 -6.48
CA ASN A 251 15.34 -1.72 -7.23
C ASN A 251 16.22 -2.94 -7.57
N LYS A 252 15.71 -4.16 -7.40
CA LYS A 252 16.49 -5.38 -7.59
C LYS A 252 16.63 -5.69 -9.08
N LYS A 253 17.87 -5.71 -9.57
CA LYS A 253 18.18 -6.00 -10.97
C LYS A 253 17.79 -7.44 -11.31
N GLY A 254 16.97 -7.63 -12.34
CA GLY A 254 16.56 -8.96 -12.83
C GLY A 254 15.55 -9.67 -11.94
N VAL A 255 14.91 -8.94 -11.02
CA VAL A 255 13.80 -9.43 -10.19
C VAL A 255 12.57 -8.63 -10.55
N ASP A 256 11.56 -9.29 -11.10
CA ASP A 256 10.29 -8.66 -11.41
C ASP A 256 9.48 -8.45 -10.12
N GLU A 257 8.95 -7.25 -9.97
CA GLU A 257 8.01 -6.91 -8.90
C GLU A 257 6.79 -7.83 -8.93
N ILE A 258 6.14 -8.03 -7.79
CA ILE A 258 4.92 -8.85 -7.76
C ILE A 258 3.76 -8.12 -8.44
N GLY A 259 3.18 -8.77 -9.44
CA GLY A 259 1.97 -8.34 -10.13
C GLY A 259 2.16 -7.10 -10.97
N LYS A 260 1.05 -6.43 -11.28
CA LYS A 260 1.06 -5.16 -11.98
C LYS A 260 1.27 -4.03 -11.00
N VAL A 261 2.38 -3.30 -11.15
CA VAL A 261 2.69 -2.15 -10.29
C VAL A 261 2.27 -0.85 -10.96
N HIS A 262 1.36 -0.15 -10.31
CA HIS A 262 0.77 1.11 -10.71
C HIS A 262 1.38 2.22 -9.86
N TYR A 263 2.28 3.00 -10.46
CA TYR A 263 2.79 4.22 -9.85
C TYR A 263 1.67 5.25 -9.85
N LEU A 264 1.27 5.71 -8.66
CA LEU A 264 0.26 6.74 -8.50
C LEU A 264 0.85 8.10 -8.86
N LEU A 265 0.04 8.93 -9.54
CA LEU A 265 0.36 10.35 -9.65
C LEU A 265 0.03 11.00 -8.30
N PRO A 266 1.03 11.46 -7.53
CA PRO A 266 0.78 11.93 -6.18
C PRO A 266 0.11 13.31 -6.21
N LYS A 267 -0.78 13.57 -5.25
CA LYS A 267 -1.44 14.88 -5.12
C LYS A 267 -0.45 16.00 -4.79
N SER A 268 0.65 15.66 -4.14
CA SER A 268 1.73 16.58 -3.80
C SER A 268 3.07 15.86 -3.71
N PHE A 269 4.15 16.64 -3.80
CA PHE A 269 5.52 16.17 -3.67
C PHE A 269 5.96 16.22 -2.20
N THR A 270 5.31 15.42 -1.36
CA THR A 270 5.66 15.26 0.06
C THR A 270 6.47 13.99 0.26
N THR A 271 7.28 13.98 1.32
CA THR A 271 7.97 12.79 1.79
C THR A 271 7.05 11.94 2.67
N THR A 272 7.51 10.74 3.03
CA THR A 272 6.84 9.90 4.03
C THR A 272 6.73 10.58 5.40
N PHE A 273 7.56 11.59 5.69
CA PHE A 273 7.70 12.20 7.00
C PHE A 273 7.05 13.59 7.12
N ASP A 274 6.46 14.12 6.04
CA ASP A 274 5.78 15.41 6.09
C ASP A 274 4.34 15.25 6.60
N PHE A 275 4.20 14.94 7.89
CA PHE A 275 2.92 14.63 8.51
C PHE A 275 1.99 15.85 8.66
N ASP A 276 2.57 17.05 8.73
CA ASP A 276 1.86 18.32 8.95
C ASP A 276 1.49 19.05 7.66
N ASP A 277 1.91 18.51 6.50
CA ASP A 277 1.54 19.08 5.21
C ASP A 277 0.05 18.90 4.92
N LYS A 278 -0.52 19.80 4.11
CA LYS A 278 -1.94 19.81 3.74
C LYS A 278 -2.48 18.44 3.30
N TYR A 279 -1.67 17.69 2.55
CA TYR A 279 -2.02 16.37 2.04
C TYR A 279 -1.35 15.22 2.82
N GLY A 280 -0.53 15.55 3.82
CA GLY A 280 0.16 14.62 4.70
C GLY A 280 1.27 13.81 4.02
N SER A 281 1.62 12.70 4.68
CA SER A 281 2.66 11.77 4.26
C SER A 281 2.38 11.20 2.87
N SER A 282 3.43 11.00 2.07
CA SER A 282 3.36 10.27 0.79
C SER A 282 2.74 8.87 0.88
N HIS A 283 2.81 8.25 2.05
CA HIS A 283 2.25 6.94 2.36
C HIS A 283 0.74 6.99 2.64
N ASP A 284 0.17 8.18 2.86
CA ASP A 284 -1.22 8.29 3.24
C ASP A 284 -2.18 8.19 2.06
N PHE A 285 -3.38 7.67 2.32
CA PHE A 285 -4.49 7.68 1.36
C PHE A 285 -4.84 9.08 0.83
N GLY A 286 -4.53 10.16 1.56
CA GLY A 286 -4.81 11.54 1.11
C GLY A 286 -3.94 12.01 -0.07
N GLN A 287 -2.91 11.26 -0.43
CA GLN A 287 -2.08 11.52 -1.60
C GLN A 287 -2.67 10.95 -2.89
N TYR A 288 -3.70 10.12 -2.80
CA TYR A 288 -4.28 9.50 -3.99
C TYR A 288 -5.15 10.51 -4.72
N GLN A 289 -5.00 10.54 -6.04
CA GLN A 289 -5.88 11.24 -6.94
C GLN A 289 -6.82 10.22 -7.60
N ILE A 290 -8.06 10.63 -7.87
CA ILE A 290 -9.07 9.80 -8.52
C ILE A 290 -9.51 10.49 -9.81
N ASN A 291 -9.58 9.73 -10.90
CA ASN A 291 -10.18 10.16 -12.16
C ASN A 291 -11.71 10.30 -12.02
N ALA A 292 -12.33 10.97 -12.98
CA ALA A 292 -13.78 11.18 -12.97
C ALA A 292 -14.60 9.87 -12.99
N ASP A 293 -14.03 8.79 -13.52
CA ASP A 293 -14.67 7.47 -13.62
C ASP A 293 -14.57 6.63 -12.33
N GLY A 294 -13.79 7.10 -11.35
CA GLY A 294 -13.55 6.44 -10.06
C GLY A 294 -12.24 5.65 -9.95
N THR A 295 -11.46 5.55 -11.03
CA THR A 295 -10.15 4.89 -11.04
C THR A 295 -9.08 5.77 -10.38
N LEU A 296 -8.03 5.15 -9.83
CA LEU A 296 -6.89 5.89 -9.30
C LEU A 296 -6.10 6.52 -10.44
N LYS A 297 -5.61 7.75 -10.21
CA LYS A 297 -4.80 8.44 -11.21
C LYS A 297 -3.36 7.92 -11.15
N GLU A 298 -2.94 7.34 -12.26
CA GLU A 298 -1.64 6.70 -12.41
C GLU A 298 -0.67 7.60 -13.19
N ALA A 299 0.60 7.54 -12.80
CA ALA A 299 1.72 8.02 -13.59
C ALA A 299 1.94 7.09 -14.79
N ASN A 300 2.39 7.66 -15.91
CA ASN A 300 2.76 6.92 -17.11
C ASN A 300 4.16 7.33 -17.56
N LEU A 301 4.90 6.44 -18.21
CA LEU A 301 6.29 6.70 -18.59
C LEU A 301 6.45 7.87 -19.56
N ASN A 302 5.47 8.13 -20.43
CA ASN A 302 5.57 9.16 -21.46
C ASN A 302 5.52 10.57 -20.87
N GLU A 303 4.63 10.80 -19.92
CA GLU A 303 4.38 12.13 -19.34
C GLU A 303 4.93 12.27 -17.92
N HIS A 304 5.20 11.17 -17.23
CA HIS A 304 5.52 11.13 -15.81
C HIS A 304 6.76 10.28 -15.52
N SER A 305 7.68 10.14 -16.47
CA SER A 305 8.95 9.40 -16.29
C SER A 305 9.73 9.80 -15.02
N TYR A 306 9.64 11.06 -14.61
CA TYR A 306 10.25 11.57 -13.38
C TYR A 306 9.70 10.91 -12.10
N ILE A 307 8.46 10.41 -12.09
CA ILE A 307 7.90 9.65 -10.96
C ILE A 307 8.61 8.29 -10.86
N PHE A 308 8.78 7.58 -11.97
CA PHE A 308 9.47 6.28 -11.98
C PHE A 308 10.94 6.42 -11.60
N ALA A 309 11.62 7.44 -12.16
CA ALA A 309 13.00 7.76 -11.81
C ALA A 309 13.16 8.07 -10.31
N ALA A 310 12.24 8.84 -9.74
CA ALA A 310 12.23 9.12 -8.31
C ALA A 310 12.02 7.86 -7.47
N GLY A 311 11.11 6.97 -7.87
CA GLY A 311 10.86 5.71 -7.16
C GLY A 311 12.11 4.84 -7.09
N ILE A 312 12.83 4.70 -8.21
CA ILE A 312 14.12 3.98 -8.28
C ILE A 312 15.17 4.65 -7.37
N LYS A 313 15.29 5.98 -7.43
CA LYS A 313 16.23 6.75 -6.58
C LYS A 313 15.92 6.58 -5.09
N VAL A 314 14.64 6.65 -4.69
CA VAL A 314 14.20 6.43 -3.30
C VAL A 314 14.51 4.99 -2.86
N SER A 315 14.25 4.01 -3.72
CA SER A 315 14.53 2.60 -3.43
C SER A 315 16.04 2.35 -3.19
N HIS A 316 16.91 2.89 -4.06
CA HIS A 316 18.36 2.83 -3.85
C HIS A 316 18.84 3.61 -2.63
N LEU A 317 18.20 4.74 -2.31
CA LEU A 317 18.52 5.51 -1.11
C LEU A 317 18.25 4.68 0.15
N ILE A 318 17.13 3.94 0.19
CA ILE A 318 16.81 3.05 1.30
C ILE A 318 17.91 1.98 1.45
N ASP A 319 18.25 1.27 0.37
CA ASP A 319 19.31 0.25 0.39
C ASP A 319 20.65 0.81 0.87
N LYS A 320 21.07 1.98 0.34
CA LYS A 320 22.31 2.66 0.74
C LYS A 320 22.37 2.90 2.25
N TYR A 321 21.30 3.42 2.85
CA TYR A 321 21.32 3.76 4.26
C TYR A 321 21.12 2.55 5.18
N LEU A 322 20.36 1.53 4.76
CA LEU A 322 20.32 0.26 5.47
C LEU A 322 21.71 -0.40 5.53
N ASP A 323 22.45 -0.40 4.42
CA ASP A 323 23.83 -0.90 4.35
C ASP A 323 24.79 -0.12 5.25
N LEU A 324 24.68 1.21 5.30
CA LEU A 324 25.51 2.05 6.16
C LEU A 324 25.27 1.76 7.64
N ILE A 325 24.01 1.58 8.04
CA ILE A 325 23.67 1.24 9.43
C ILE A 325 24.17 -0.17 9.76
N LEU A 326 24.02 -1.14 8.84
CA LEU A 326 24.55 -2.50 9.06
C LEU A 326 26.06 -2.50 9.27
N LYS A 327 26.80 -1.71 8.48
CA LYS A 327 28.25 -1.55 8.61
C LYS A 327 28.65 -0.86 9.92
N SER A 328 27.92 0.16 10.35
CA SER A 328 28.27 0.92 11.56
C SER A 328 27.91 0.19 12.86
N THR A 329 26.97 -0.74 12.81
CA THR A 329 26.39 -1.35 14.02
C THR A 329 26.62 -2.87 14.14
N GLY A 330 27.08 -3.53 13.07
CA GLY A 330 27.45 -4.95 13.04
C GLY A 330 26.28 -5.89 12.73
N ALA A 331 26.60 -7.12 12.32
CA ALA A 331 25.62 -8.10 11.81
C ALA A 331 24.63 -8.66 12.85
N ASN A 332 24.81 -8.38 14.15
CA ASN A 332 24.01 -8.94 15.24
C ASN A 332 22.82 -8.06 15.68
N ILE A 333 22.43 -7.08 14.87
CA ILE A 333 21.32 -6.18 15.19
C ILE A 333 20.01 -6.72 14.67
N SER A 334 19.00 -6.70 15.54
CA SER A 334 17.65 -7.06 15.16
C SER A 334 17.14 -6.08 14.11
N SER A 335 16.41 -6.60 13.14
CA SER A 335 16.03 -5.81 11.98
C SER A 335 15.14 -4.62 12.30
N GLY A 336 14.32 -4.72 13.35
CA GLY A 336 13.53 -3.60 13.84
C GLY A 336 14.37 -2.49 14.45
N LYS A 337 15.53 -2.83 15.06
CA LYS A 337 16.49 -1.86 15.58
C LYS A 337 17.29 -1.18 14.47
N LEU A 338 17.55 -1.87 13.34
CA LEU A 338 18.22 -1.26 12.19
C LEU A 338 17.35 -0.19 11.52
N LEU A 339 16.07 -0.50 11.30
CA LEU A 339 15.13 0.44 10.71
C LEU A 339 14.79 1.60 11.66
N SER A 340 14.72 1.35 12.97
CA SER A 340 14.60 2.45 13.92
C SER A 340 15.79 3.40 13.78
N LEU A 341 17.00 2.88 13.67
CA LEU A 341 18.21 3.69 13.49
C LEU A 341 18.16 4.52 12.20
N LEU A 342 17.59 4.00 11.10
CA LEU A 342 17.39 4.78 9.88
C LEU A 342 16.58 6.05 10.15
N VAL A 343 15.57 5.98 11.03
CA VAL A 343 14.65 7.09 11.31
C VAL A 343 14.91 7.78 12.66
N SER A 344 15.92 7.35 13.43
CA SER A 344 16.21 7.84 14.79
C SER A 344 17.67 8.22 15.04
N ASP A 345 18.62 7.84 14.17
CA ASP A 345 20.04 8.17 14.34
C ASP A 345 20.38 9.53 13.71
N GLY A 346 20.65 10.54 14.56
CA GLY A 346 20.64 11.95 14.17
C GLY A 346 21.46 12.31 12.93
N ALA A 347 22.69 11.82 12.80
CA ALA A 347 23.56 12.20 11.68
C ALA A 347 23.23 11.44 10.38
N LEU A 348 22.98 10.13 10.45
CA LEU A 348 22.62 9.33 9.28
C LEU A 348 21.21 9.65 8.79
N TYR A 349 20.25 9.79 9.71
CA TYR A 349 18.88 10.20 9.39
C TYR A 349 18.85 11.60 8.76
N ALA A 350 19.61 12.57 9.29
CA ALA A 350 19.66 13.91 8.70
C ALA A 350 20.18 13.88 7.24
N LYS A 351 21.23 13.10 6.97
CA LYS A 351 21.73 12.92 5.60
C LYS A 351 20.71 12.19 4.71
N PHE A 352 20.08 11.13 5.23
CA PHE A 352 19.01 10.42 4.51
C PHE A 352 17.87 11.37 4.14
N GLN A 353 17.39 12.18 5.09
CA GLN A 353 16.36 13.19 4.85
C GLN A 353 16.77 14.23 3.83
N GLN A 354 18.03 14.67 3.86
CA GLN A 354 18.55 15.63 2.89
C GLN A 354 18.53 15.05 1.46
N GLU A 355 19.12 13.87 1.27
CA GLU A 355 19.15 13.20 -0.04
C GLU A 355 17.73 12.84 -0.51
N TYR A 356 16.87 12.40 0.41
CA TYR A 356 15.48 12.09 0.12
C TYR A 356 14.69 13.31 -0.35
N ARG A 357 14.78 14.43 0.37
CA ARG A 357 14.15 15.70 -0.03
C ARG A 357 14.70 16.20 -1.36
N ALA A 358 15.98 15.98 -1.66
CA ALA A 358 16.55 16.31 -2.96
C ALA A 358 15.88 15.54 -4.10
N ILE A 359 15.67 14.22 -3.94
CA ILE A 359 14.96 13.38 -4.94
C ILE A 359 13.51 13.88 -5.14
N VAL A 360 12.79 14.15 -4.05
CA VAL A 360 11.40 14.65 -4.14
C VAL A 360 11.34 16.02 -4.81
N ASN A 361 12.30 16.91 -4.51
CA ASN A 361 12.37 18.24 -5.12
C ASN A 361 12.75 18.18 -6.61
N GLU A 362 13.66 17.29 -6.99
CA GLU A 362 14.01 17.05 -8.41
C GLU A 362 12.76 16.62 -9.20
N ALA A 363 11.99 15.67 -8.67
CA ALA A 363 10.75 15.21 -9.30
C ALA A 363 9.70 16.33 -9.38
N LYS A 364 9.62 17.18 -8.36
CA LYS A 364 8.73 18.36 -8.35
C LYS A 364 9.09 19.35 -9.47
N LEU A 365 10.38 19.66 -9.61
CA LEU A 365 10.86 20.56 -10.67
C LEU A 365 10.64 19.95 -12.06
N ALA A 366 10.89 18.65 -12.22
CA ALA A 366 10.61 17.93 -13.47
C ALA A 366 9.12 17.94 -13.82
N SER A 367 8.24 17.78 -12.83
CA SER A 367 6.78 17.88 -13.01
C SER A 367 6.34 19.27 -13.47
N GLN A 368 6.89 20.33 -12.86
CA GLN A 368 6.61 21.71 -13.25
C GLN A 368 7.06 22.00 -14.68
N TRP A 369 8.27 21.55 -15.04
CA TRP A 369 8.79 21.66 -16.39
C TRP A 369 7.89 20.92 -17.39
N GLN A 370 7.51 19.68 -17.10
CA GLN A 370 6.61 18.90 -17.96
C GLN A 370 5.26 19.60 -18.15
N GLY A 371 4.67 20.14 -17.06
CA GLY A 371 3.44 20.91 -17.14
C GLY A 371 3.55 22.15 -18.03
N LYS A 372 4.69 22.85 -17.98
CA LYS A 372 4.98 23.97 -18.90
C LYS A 372 5.03 23.50 -20.35
N ILE A 373 5.75 22.41 -20.65
CA ILE A 373 5.87 21.86 -22.00
C ILE A 373 4.51 21.43 -22.55
N THR A 374 3.71 20.68 -21.77
CA THR A 374 2.37 20.25 -22.19
C THR A 374 1.46 21.45 -22.47
N SER A 375 1.50 22.49 -21.64
CA SER A 375 0.73 23.72 -21.86
C SER A 375 1.14 24.45 -23.15
N LEU A 376 2.44 24.56 -23.41
CA LEU A 376 2.95 25.16 -24.65
C LEU A 376 2.53 24.37 -25.88
N GLN A 377 2.65 23.04 -25.84
CA GLN A 377 2.22 22.15 -26.92
C GLN A 377 0.72 22.28 -27.19
N GLN A 378 -0.12 22.33 -26.16
CA GLN A 378 -1.57 22.54 -26.31
C GLN A 378 -1.87 23.89 -26.95
N ARG A 379 -1.26 24.98 -26.48
CA ARG A 379 -1.44 26.33 -27.06
C ARG A 379 -0.97 26.39 -28.52
N LEU A 380 0.06 25.63 -28.88
CA LEU A 380 0.55 25.54 -30.25
C LEU A 380 -0.44 24.89 -31.22
N THR A 381 -1.33 24.01 -30.74
CA THR A 381 -2.32 23.34 -31.61
C THR A 381 -3.36 24.32 -32.18
N THR A 382 -3.63 25.43 -31.48
CA THR A 382 -4.64 26.42 -31.87
C THR A 382 -4.03 27.76 -32.29
N ALA A 383 -2.73 27.98 -32.08
CA ALA A 383 -2.06 29.22 -32.44
C ALA A 383 -1.78 29.35 -33.95
N SER A 384 -1.80 30.58 -34.45
CA SER A 384 -1.46 30.93 -35.84
C SER A 384 -0.59 32.18 -35.92
N GLY A 385 0.01 32.43 -37.08
CA GLY A 385 0.80 33.64 -37.34
C GLY A 385 1.93 33.87 -36.33
N SER A 386 2.09 35.12 -35.91
CA SER A 386 3.13 35.55 -34.96
C SER A 386 3.01 34.87 -33.59
N GLN A 387 1.79 34.57 -33.12
CA GLN A 387 1.58 33.87 -31.86
C GLN A 387 2.16 32.45 -31.90
N LYS A 388 2.03 31.74 -33.03
CA LYS A 388 2.60 30.41 -33.19
C LYS A 388 4.13 30.45 -33.14
N ILE A 389 4.75 31.43 -33.79
CA ILE A 389 6.22 31.60 -33.81
C ILE A 389 6.73 31.85 -32.38
N ALA A 390 6.11 32.76 -31.64
CA ALA A 390 6.50 33.06 -30.26
C ALA A 390 6.39 31.83 -29.33
N LEU A 391 5.33 31.03 -29.48
CA LEU A 391 5.17 29.80 -28.72
C LEU A 391 6.20 28.72 -29.09
N GLN A 392 6.58 28.63 -30.37
CA GLN A 392 7.63 27.72 -30.83
C GLN A 392 8.99 28.12 -30.26
N GLU A 393 9.29 29.41 -30.22
CA GLU A 393 10.50 29.94 -29.59
C GLU A 393 10.53 29.64 -28.09
N GLU A 394 9.44 29.90 -27.37
CA GLU A 394 9.35 29.60 -25.93
C GLU A 394 9.52 28.09 -25.66
N LEU A 395 8.92 27.23 -26.49
CA LEU A 395 9.08 25.79 -26.39
C LEU A 395 10.53 25.37 -26.65
N ALA A 396 11.16 25.90 -27.70
CA ALA A 396 12.55 25.60 -28.04
C ALA A 396 13.51 26.02 -26.92
N GLN A 397 13.31 27.21 -26.34
CA GLN A 397 14.09 27.69 -25.20
C GLN A 397 13.91 26.78 -23.97
N ALA A 398 12.68 26.39 -23.64
CA ALA A 398 12.40 25.52 -22.49
C ALA A 398 13.04 24.12 -22.64
N VAL A 399 13.07 23.59 -23.87
CA VAL A 399 13.74 22.31 -24.18
C VAL A 399 15.26 22.47 -24.15
N ALA A 400 15.81 23.55 -24.71
CA ALA A 400 17.25 23.81 -24.73
C ALA A 400 17.85 23.96 -23.33
N ILE A 401 17.16 24.69 -22.43
CA ILE A 401 17.57 24.83 -21.03
C ILE A 401 17.62 23.46 -20.36
N LYS A 402 16.57 22.64 -20.51
CA LYS A 402 16.55 21.30 -19.89
C LYS A 402 17.64 20.39 -20.44
N ALA A 403 17.92 20.45 -21.74
CA ALA A 403 19.00 19.67 -22.36
C ALA A 403 20.38 20.10 -21.83
N ARG A 404 20.60 21.40 -21.60
CA ARG A 404 21.84 21.90 -20.97
C ARG A 404 21.98 21.39 -19.55
N ASP A 405 20.92 21.49 -18.73
CA ASP A 405 20.95 21.03 -17.34
C ASP A 405 21.28 19.53 -17.25
N ILE A 406 20.70 18.70 -18.13
CA ILE A 406 21.03 17.27 -18.23
C ILE A 406 22.48 17.07 -18.68
N GLY A 407 22.97 17.85 -19.65
CA GLY A 407 24.36 17.77 -20.11
C GLY A 407 25.38 18.09 -19.01
N GLU A 408 25.09 19.07 -18.16
CA GLU A 408 25.91 19.44 -17.00
C GLU A 408 25.90 18.35 -15.91
N GLU A 409 24.76 17.68 -15.68
CA GLU A 409 24.67 16.49 -14.81
C GLU A 409 25.51 15.32 -15.37
N TYR A 410 25.51 15.08 -16.68
CA TYR A 410 26.36 14.06 -17.29
C TYR A 410 27.86 14.37 -17.15
N ALA A 411 28.27 15.63 -17.28
CA ALA A 411 29.67 16.05 -17.14
C ALA A 411 30.19 16.06 -15.69
N THR A 412 29.30 15.90 -14.71
CA THR A 412 29.66 15.84 -13.28
C THR A 412 29.57 14.43 -12.69
N ILE A 413 28.93 13.50 -13.39
CA ILE A 413 28.79 12.08 -12.98
C ILE A 413 29.84 11.18 -13.66
N PHE A 414 30.38 11.57 -14.82
CA PHE A 414 31.48 10.91 -15.53
C PHE A 414 32.70 11.84 -15.56
#